data_AF-A0AAN0INN0-F1
#
_entry.id   AF-A0AAN0INN0-F1
#
_cell.length_a   1.000
_cell.length_b   1.000
_cell.length_c   1.000
_cell.angle_alpha   90.00
_cell.angle_beta   90.00
_cell.angle_gamma   90.00
#
_symmetry.space_group_name_H-M   'P 1'
#
loop_
_entity.id
_entity.type
_entity.pdbx_description
1 polymer ?
#
loop_
_entity_poly.entity_id
_entity_poly.type
_entity_poly.pdbx_seq_one_letter_code
_entity_poly.pdbx_strand_id
1 'polypeptide(L)'
;MILAFLCLLAVASARGSSSSSSDKSMEVRIPPDLDRGSKIKEASNKFNTFGEDPENFEDLVFIEDDILVTKEEAAIYKKSGWNGLIKSNAWNPDLATRWSKTIPHKISVQIVDDANFEGTKIEANLKAVIQDFEKQTCVRFPAKKDTDKQYLSFKRSAMGCYSYNGKPKSGRRSIYLNFECSGTEERKGEAAHQILHAMGRYHENNRPDRDDFISIASDNTCPSSFEKHSDALTYHIGYDYYSIMHHNPRQCSACSIGRSSFTILKTGITYNSVGQRKALSKSDIAHVKAVFCPSMMMRLVGGEGSYEGRLEVNDDEVWASVCSSSFNTNEASVVCRYLGHPNVQDVYSAEEMPARFAVSQRTAVWSKEFECTGDEVNPFTCTKNKVKSASKCNDVAIRCFKAARFIDENDDSGRLEVFHEEKWDSVCSHNFGRKEANVACRMMGYSSAVEAYTDRYNDAAHSESRSQFTCKGDENHLSDCEYTHDCPGGGSVFLKCTN
;
A
#
# COMPACT_ATOMS: atom_id res chain seq x y z
N MET A 1 -15.58 -17.41 25.78
CA MET A 1 -16.40 -18.57 26.19
C MET A 1 -17.61 -18.83 25.29
N ILE A 2 -17.77 -18.13 24.15
CA ILE A 2 -18.89 -18.33 23.20
C ILE A 2 -18.51 -19.26 22.02
N LEU A 3 -17.21 -19.50 21.79
CA LEU A 3 -16.71 -20.44 20.76
C LEU A 3 -17.01 -21.93 21.04
N ALA A 4 -17.43 -22.29 22.26
CA ALA A 4 -17.71 -23.69 22.62
C ALA A 4 -19.15 -24.14 22.26
N PHE A 5 -20.10 -23.22 22.05
CA PHE A 5 -21.50 -23.58 21.81
C PHE A 5 -21.80 -23.99 20.36
N LEU A 6 -20.94 -23.62 19.40
CA LEU A 6 -21.15 -23.90 17.97
C LEU A 6 -20.78 -25.33 17.52
N CYS A 7 -20.05 -26.09 18.35
CA CYS A 7 -19.65 -27.46 18.00
C CYS A 7 -20.71 -28.53 18.33
N LEU A 8 -21.64 -28.25 19.24
CA LEU A 8 -22.56 -29.28 19.79
C LEU A 8 -23.75 -29.61 18.88
N LEU A 9 -24.07 -28.78 17.87
CA LEU A 9 -25.25 -28.96 17.04
C LEU A 9 -25.02 -29.74 15.73
N ALA A 10 -23.76 -29.95 15.32
CA ALA A 10 -23.45 -30.59 14.03
C ALA A 10 -23.56 -32.13 14.02
N VAL A 11 -23.86 -32.78 15.15
CA VAL A 11 -23.96 -34.25 15.25
C VAL A 11 -25.41 -34.78 15.12
N ALA A 12 -26.41 -33.90 15.04
CA ALA A 12 -27.81 -34.32 15.13
C ALA A 12 -28.70 -33.79 13.99
N SER A 13 -28.41 -34.11 12.73
CA SER A 13 -29.48 -34.23 11.71
C SER A 13 -28.99 -34.93 10.44
N ALA A 14 -29.05 -36.26 10.44
CA ALA A 14 -29.02 -37.05 9.22
C ALA A 14 -30.09 -38.15 9.33
N ARG A 15 -31.34 -37.84 8.93
CA ARG A 15 -32.40 -38.83 8.68
C ARG A 15 -33.59 -38.25 7.89
N GLY A 16 -33.75 -38.74 6.65
CA GLY A 16 -34.99 -38.84 5.83
C GLY A 16 -35.58 -37.52 5.28
N SER A 17 -36.29 -37.45 4.14
CA SER A 17 -36.62 -38.37 3.03
C SER A 17 -37.40 -37.57 1.96
N SER A 18 -37.14 -37.86 0.68
CA SER A 18 -37.96 -37.75 -0.56
C SER A 18 -39.22 -36.84 -0.68
N SER A 19 -39.25 -35.99 -1.73
CA SER A 19 -40.10 -36.09 -2.95
C SER A 19 -40.78 -34.81 -3.49
N SER A 20 -40.89 -34.78 -4.83
CA SER A 20 -41.79 -34.05 -5.73
C SER A 20 -41.40 -32.66 -6.28
N SER A 21 -41.81 -32.46 -7.54
CA SER A 21 -41.33 -31.52 -8.56
C SER A 21 -42.42 -30.53 -8.99
N SER A 22 -42.06 -29.27 -9.31
CA SER A 22 -42.53 -28.53 -10.52
C SER A 22 -42.05 -27.06 -10.57
N ASP A 23 -41.34 -26.73 -11.66
CA ASP A 23 -41.20 -25.50 -12.49
C ASP A 23 -41.17 -24.04 -11.93
N LYS A 24 -40.10 -23.33 -12.36
CA LYS A 24 -39.92 -21.87 -12.65
C LYS A 24 -39.97 -20.78 -11.56
N SER A 25 -38.76 -20.45 -11.07
CA SER A 25 -38.11 -19.13 -11.22
C SER A 25 -36.61 -19.33 -10.93
N MET A 26 -35.70 -18.65 -11.64
CA MET A 26 -34.27 -18.75 -11.34
C MET A 26 -33.96 -17.90 -10.10
N GLU A 27 -34.36 -18.40 -8.93
CA GLU A 27 -33.86 -17.92 -7.65
C GLU A 27 -32.35 -18.18 -7.60
N VAL A 28 -31.56 -17.11 -7.50
CA VAL A 28 -30.15 -17.18 -7.17
C VAL A 28 -30.07 -17.70 -5.73
N ARG A 29 -29.98 -19.02 -5.56
CA ARG A 29 -29.77 -19.65 -4.25
C ARG A 29 -28.37 -19.28 -3.74
N ILE A 30 -28.33 -18.42 -2.72
CA ILE A 30 -27.12 -18.06 -2.00
C ILE A 30 -26.61 -19.34 -1.29
N PRO A 31 -25.33 -19.73 -1.44
CA PRO A 31 -24.76 -20.87 -0.73
C PRO A 31 -24.77 -20.64 0.80
N PRO A 32 -24.83 -21.72 1.61
CA PRO A 32 -24.90 -21.61 3.07
C PRO A 32 -23.71 -20.93 3.76
N ASP A 33 -22.57 -20.75 3.08
CA ASP A 33 -21.37 -20.14 3.67
C ASP A 33 -21.38 -18.61 3.69
N LEU A 34 -22.18 -17.98 2.81
CA LEU A 34 -22.39 -16.53 2.75
C LEU A 34 -23.66 -16.09 3.50
N ASP A 35 -24.58 -17.02 3.76
CA ASP A 35 -25.82 -16.77 4.50
C ASP A 35 -25.62 -16.97 6.00
N ARG A 36 -25.14 -15.93 6.69
CA ARG A 36 -25.26 -15.86 8.16
C ARG A 36 -26.71 -15.67 8.64
N GLY A 37 -27.68 -15.52 7.73
CA GLY A 37 -29.10 -15.25 7.98
C GLY A 37 -29.78 -16.24 8.91
N SER A 38 -29.38 -17.51 8.90
CA SER A 38 -29.97 -18.52 9.80
C SER A 38 -29.60 -18.32 11.28
N LYS A 39 -28.49 -17.64 11.58
CA LYS A 39 -28.10 -17.22 12.94
C LYS A 39 -28.69 -15.87 13.35
N ILE A 40 -29.27 -15.12 12.42
CA ILE A 40 -29.85 -13.78 12.67
C ILE A 40 -31.17 -13.86 13.45
N LYS A 41 -31.95 -14.96 13.32
CA LYS A 41 -33.23 -15.11 14.04
C LYS A 41 -33.08 -15.21 15.56
N GLU A 42 -31.98 -15.74 16.08
CA GLU A 42 -31.72 -15.77 17.54
C GLU A 42 -31.20 -14.43 18.07
N ALA A 43 -30.43 -13.67 17.28
CA ALA A 43 -29.95 -12.33 17.65
C ALA A 43 -31.06 -11.26 17.58
N SER A 44 -31.93 -11.37 16.57
CA SER A 44 -33.05 -10.44 16.35
C SER A 44 -34.11 -10.48 17.46
N ASN A 45 -34.23 -11.61 18.19
CA ASN A 45 -35.17 -11.74 19.31
C ASN A 45 -34.66 -11.12 20.63
N LYS A 46 -33.41 -10.65 20.70
CA LYS A 46 -32.81 -10.09 21.92
C LYS A 46 -32.66 -8.57 21.94
N PHE A 47 -32.74 -7.88 20.79
CA PHE A 47 -32.51 -6.44 20.72
C PHE A 47 -33.49 -5.76 19.77
N ASN A 48 -34.68 -5.51 20.29
CA ASN A 48 -35.74 -4.77 19.61
C ASN A 48 -35.79 -3.32 20.16
N THR A 49 -34.68 -2.57 20.10
CA THR A 49 -34.64 -1.18 20.65
C THR A 49 -33.60 -0.23 20.04
N PHE A 50 -32.99 -0.50 18.88
CA PHE A 50 -32.09 0.51 18.27
C PHE A 50 -32.33 0.62 16.76
N GLY A 51 -32.96 1.73 16.37
CA GLY A 51 -33.48 1.98 15.04
C GLY A 51 -32.44 1.99 13.91
N GLU A 52 -32.91 1.48 12.77
CA GLU A 52 -32.38 1.53 11.41
C GLU A 52 -30.96 0.96 11.20
N ASP A 53 -30.86 -0.34 11.46
CA ASP A 53 -30.05 -1.24 10.63
C ASP A 53 -30.57 -1.21 9.17
N PRO A 54 -29.75 -1.58 8.16
CA PRO A 54 -30.10 -1.40 6.76
C PRO A 54 -31.42 -2.11 6.41
N GLU A 55 -32.05 -1.64 5.34
CA GLU A 55 -33.14 -2.32 4.63
C GLU A 55 -32.92 -3.84 4.69
N ASN A 56 -33.79 -4.53 5.44
CA ASN A 56 -33.82 -5.97 5.71
C ASN A 56 -32.47 -6.66 5.99
N PHE A 57 -32.30 -7.15 7.22
CA PHE A 57 -31.16 -8.00 7.62
C PHE A 57 -30.91 -9.23 6.71
N GLU A 58 -31.94 -9.72 6.03
CA GLU A 58 -31.87 -10.83 5.07
C GLU A 58 -31.18 -10.46 3.74
N ASP A 59 -30.88 -9.16 3.53
CA ASP A 59 -30.29 -8.66 2.30
C ASP A 59 -28.77 -8.36 2.42
N LEU A 60 -28.19 -8.47 3.61
CA LEU A 60 -26.75 -8.24 3.82
C LEU A 60 -25.90 -9.41 3.34
N VAL A 61 -24.92 -9.11 2.49
CA VAL A 61 -23.97 -10.10 1.97
C VAL A 61 -22.54 -9.66 2.23
N PHE A 62 -21.76 -10.57 2.78
CA PHE A 62 -20.37 -10.32 3.15
C PHE A 62 -19.44 -11.17 2.28
N ILE A 63 -18.31 -10.61 1.88
CA ILE A 63 -17.16 -11.37 1.37
C ILE A 63 -16.02 -11.24 2.39
N GLU A 64 -15.16 -12.25 2.46
CA GLU A 64 -14.02 -12.27 3.38
C GLU A 64 -14.40 -12.00 4.85
N ASP A 65 -15.56 -12.48 5.28
CA ASP A 65 -16.16 -12.34 6.61
C ASP A 65 -16.69 -10.94 7.00
N ASP A 66 -16.07 -9.84 6.56
CA ASP A 66 -16.39 -8.50 7.08
C ASP A 66 -16.44 -7.37 6.03
N ILE A 67 -16.30 -7.69 4.74
CA ILE A 67 -16.48 -6.74 3.65
C ILE A 67 -17.92 -6.83 3.14
N LEU A 68 -18.71 -5.79 3.43
CA LEU A 68 -20.09 -5.67 2.99
C LEU A 68 -20.14 -5.31 1.50
N VAL A 69 -20.92 -6.08 0.74
CA VAL A 69 -21.13 -5.92 -0.70
C VAL A 69 -22.60 -6.11 -1.06
N THR A 70 -22.98 -5.70 -2.26
CA THR A 70 -24.30 -6.02 -2.82
C THR A 70 -24.41 -7.51 -3.18
N LYS A 71 -25.64 -8.02 -3.31
CA LYS A 71 -25.91 -9.39 -3.78
C LYS A 71 -25.28 -9.67 -5.15
N GLU A 72 -25.28 -8.68 -6.03
CA GLU A 72 -24.66 -8.77 -7.37
C GLU A 72 -23.13 -8.88 -7.28
N GLU A 73 -22.48 -8.00 -6.51
CA GLU A 73 -21.03 -8.03 -6.30
C GLU A 73 -20.57 -9.35 -5.66
N ALA A 74 -21.31 -9.85 -4.66
CA ALA A 74 -21.01 -11.14 -4.02
C ALA A 74 -21.11 -12.31 -5.01
N ALA A 75 -22.11 -12.30 -5.90
CA ALA A 75 -22.27 -13.33 -6.92
C ALA A 75 -21.11 -13.32 -7.93
N ILE A 76 -20.61 -12.13 -8.29
CA ILE A 76 -19.45 -11.98 -9.17
C ILE A 76 -18.17 -12.45 -8.46
N TYR A 77 -17.95 -12.00 -7.21
CA TYR A 77 -16.82 -12.43 -6.39
C TYR A 77 -16.74 -13.95 -6.29
N LYS A 78 -17.85 -14.62 -5.97
CA LYS A 78 -17.88 -16.08 -5.89
C LYS A 78 -17.56 -16.78 -7.21
N LYS A 79 -17.89 -16.15 -8.35
CA LYS A 79 -17.69 -16.73 -9.68
C LYS A 79 -16.25 -16.57 -10.18
N SER A 80 -15.61 -15.44 -9.89
CA SER A 80 -14.36 -15.05 -10.55
C SER A 80 -13.35 -14.33 -9.63
N GLY A 81 -13.56 -14.43 -8.31
CA GLY A 81 -12.74 -13.83 -7.28
C GLY A 81 -12.67 -12.30 -7.37
N TRP A 82 -11.68 -11.74 -6.68
CA TRP A 82 -11.39 -10.30 -6.72
C TRP A 82 -11.17 -9.76 -8.13
N ASN A 83 -10.37 -10.47 -8.94
CA ASN A 83 -10.05 -10.01 -10.29
C ASN A 83 -11.29 -9.85 -11.17
N GLY A 84 -12.24 -10.78 -11.04
CA GLY A 84 -13.50 -10.70 -11.77
C GLY A 84 -14.45 -9.65 -11.22
N LEU A 85 -14.52 -9.50 -9.89
CA LEU A 85 -15.30 -8.44 -9.26
C LEU A 85 -14.81 -7.07 -9.70
N ILE A 86 -13.52 -6.78 -9.57
CA ILE A 86 -12.94 -5.46 -9.84
C ILE A 86 -13.05 -5.04 -11.31
N LYS A 87 -13.00 -6.01 -12.23
CA LYS A 87 -13.16 -5.77 -13.68
C LYS A 87 -14.63 -5.70 -14.12
N SER A 88 -15.59 -5.94 -13.22
CA SER A 88 -17.01 -5.91 -13.53
C SER A 88 -17.59 -4.50 -13.49
N ASN A 89 -18.72 -4.29 -14.18
CA ASN A 89 -19.47 -3.03 -14.14
C ASN A 89 -20.23 -2.82 -12.81
N ALA A 90 -20.44 -3.91 -12.06
CA ALA A 90 -21.12 -3.89 -10.76
C ALA A 90 -20.22 -3.27 -9.69
N TRP A 91 -18.93 -3.59 -9.76
CA TRP A 91 -17.93 -2.94 -8.94
C TRP A 91 -17.75 -1.50 -9.37
N ASN A 92 -17.67 -0.58 -8.41
CA ASN A 92 -17.40 0.80 -8.73
C ASN A 92 -16.01 0.92 -9.41
N PRO A 93 -15.92 1.21 -10.72
CA PRO A 93 -14.62 1.34 -11.39
C PRO A 93 -13.81 2.50 -10.79
N ASP A 94 -14.50 3.42 -10.10
CA ASP A 94 -13.94 4.56 -9.39
C ASP A 94 -13.40 4.23 -7.98
N LEU A 95 -13.07 2.97 -7.68
CA LEU A 95 -11.94 2.73 -6.77
C LEU A 95 -10.63 3.35 -7.28
N ALA A 96 -10.56 3.66 -8.59
CA ALA A 96 -9.55 4.55 -9.15
C ALA A 96 -9.65 6.00 -8.62
N THR A 97 -10.84 6.49 -8.24
CA THR A 97 -10.98 7.75 -7.49
C THR A 97 -10.79 7.47 -6.01
N ARG A 98 -9.52 7.40 -5.60
CA ARG A 98 -9.16 7.24 -4.19
C ARG A 98 -9.82 8.33 -3.35
N TRP A 99 -10.00 8.02 -2.07
CA TRP A 99 -10.24 9.09 -1.11
C TRP A 99 -9.12 10.14 -1.24
N SER A 100 -9.47 11.41 -1.06
CA SER A 100 -8.45 12.42 -0.76
C SER A 100 -7.79 12.05 0.58
N LYS A 101 -6.57 12.53 0.82
CA LYS A 101 -5.94 12.47 2.16
C LYS A 101 -6.81 13.10 3.25
N THR A 102 -7.76 13.98 2.90
CA THR A 102 -8.74 14.52 3.84
C THR A 102 -10.06 13.77 3.66
N ILE A 103 -10.45 12.98 4.66
CA ILE A 103 -11.63 12.12 4.66
C ILE A 103 -12.60 12.60 5.73
N PRO A 104 -13.64 13.37 5.40
CA PRO A 104 -14.60 13.82 6.38
C PRO A 104 -15.30 12.64 7.05
N HIS A 105 -15.61 12.78 8.34
CA HIS A 105 -16.28 11.73 9.10
C HIS A 105 -17.41 12.22 9.99
N LYS A 106 -18.35 11.34 10.28
CA LYS A 106 -19.43 11.52 11.23
C LYS A 106 -19.54 10.29 12.13
N ILE A 107 -19.56 10.50 13.44
CA ILE A 107 -19.86 9.45 14.42
C ILE A 107 -21.36 9.53 14.74
N SER A 108 -22.08 8.42 14.64
CA SER A 108 -23.51 8.36 14.95
C SER A 108 -23.76 8.68 16.42
N VAL A 109 -24.89 9.35 16.70
CA VAL A 109 -25.40 9.57 18.06
C VAL A 109 -25.59 8.26 18.82
N GLN A 110 -25.82 7.14 18.14
CA GLN A 110 -25.89 5.81 18.78
C GLN A 110 -24.56 5.32 19.37
N ILE A 111 -23.44 5.94 18.99
CA ILE A 111 -22.12 5.70 19.59
C ILE A 111 -21.84 6.78 20.65
N VAL A 112 -22.21 8.04 20.39
CA VAL A 112 -21.87 9.21 21.23
C VAL A 112 -22.81 9.39 22.43
N ASP A 113 -24.12 9.29 22.21
CA ASP A 113 -25.16 9.50 23.22
C ASP A 113 -25.51 8.21 23.97
N ASP A 114 -24.89 7.08 23.59
CA ASP A 114 -25.00 5.88 24.39
C ASP A 114 -24.04 5.97 25.59
N ALA A 115 -24.52 6.68 26.61
CA ALA A 115 -23.85 6.84 27.90
C ALA A 115 -23.67 5.51 28.66
N ASN A 116 -24.07 4.37 28.08
CA ASN A 116 -23.67 3.06 28.59
C ASN A 116 -22.17 2.81 28.36
N PHE A 117 -21.64 1.88 29.16
CA PHE A 117 -20.23 1.53 29.15
C PHE A 117 -19.71 1.11 27.76
N GLU A 118 -20.55 0.42 26.99
CA GLU A 118 -20.19 -0.14 25.68
C GLU A 118 -19.99 0.96 24.63
N GLY A 119 -20.95 1.89 24.51
CA GLY A 119 -20.88 3.02 23.58
C GLY A 119 -19.67 3.91 23.86
N THR A 120 -19.47 4.25 25.13
CA THR A 120 -18.32 5.05 25.60
C THR A 120 -16.97 4.41 25.21
N LYS A 121 -16.86 3.08 25.31
CA LYS A 121 -15.63 2.37 24.95
C LYS A 121 -15.38 2.33 23.46
N ILE A 122 -16.41 2.09 22.65
CA ILE A 122 -16.32 2.14 21.19
C ILE A 122 -15.89 3.54 20.74
N GLU A 123 -16.51 4.59 21.30
CA GLU A 123 -16.19 5.97 20.95
C GLU A 123 -14.74 6.34 21.32
N ALA A 124 -14.31 5.98 22.53
CA ALA A 124 -12.95 6.25 22.98
C ALA A 124 -11.89 5.56 22.10
N ASN A 125 -12.09 4.28 21.79
CA ASN A 125 -11.19 3.52 20.92
C ASN A 125 -11.19 4.07 19.48
N LEU A 126 -12.36 4.42 18.93
CA LEU A 126 -12.47 5.02 17.60
C LEU A 126 -11.71 6.35 17.52
N LYS A 127 -11.86 7.23 18.53
CA LYS A 127 -11.13 8.50 18.59
C LYS A 127 -9.62 8.28 18.67
N ALA A 128 -9.16 7.32 19.48
CA ALA A 128 -7.74 6.98 19.58
C ALA A 128 -7.19 6.45 18.24
N VAL A 129 -7.93 5.58 17.55
CA VAL A 129 -7.56 5.08 16.23
C VAL A 129 -7.46 6.22 15.20
N ILE A 130 -8.44 7.13 15.16
CA ILE A 130 -8.40 8.29 14.25
C ILE A 130 -7.14 9.12 14.53
N GLN A 131 -6.84 9.40 15.81
CA GLN A 131 -5.62 10.11 16.20
C GLN A 131 -4.35 9.36 15.77
N ASP A 132 -4.33 8.03 15.88
CA ASP A 132 -3.19 7.21 15.46
C ASP A 132 -2.93 7.32 13.95
N PHE A 133 -3.97 7.32 13.11
CA PHE A 133 -3.80 7.60 11.68
C PHE A 133 -3.25 9.01 11.45
N GLU A 134 -3.83 10.03 12.07
CA GLU A 134 -3.44 11.44 11.86
C GLU A 134 -2.02 11.75 12.34
N LYS A 135 -1.58 11.08 13.40
CA LYS A 135 -0.23 11.20 13.97
C LYS A 135 0.81 10.49 13.13
N GLN A 136 0.48 9.31 12.59
CA GLN A 136 1.46 8.44 11.93
C GLN A 136 1.46 8.59 10.40
N THR A 137 0.44 9.24 9.82
CA THR A 137 0.27 9.43 8.38
C THR A 137 -0.10 10.88 8.03
N CYS A 138 -0.19 11.19 6.73
CA CYS A 138 -0.69 12.48 6.24
C CYS A 138 -2.22 12.56 6.17
N VAL A 139 -2.92 11.45 6.40
CA VAL A 139 -4.39 11.37 6.27
C VAL A 139 -5.03 12.13 7.43
N ARG A 140 -6.13 12.84 7.16
CA ARG A 140 -6.88 13.66 8.12
C ARG A 140 -8.35 13.29 8.08
N PHE A 141 -8.98 13.24 9.24
CA PHE A 141 -10.38 12.90 9.40
C PHE A 141 -11.15 14.08 10.03
N PRO A 142 -11.39 15.18 9.29
CA PRO A 142 -12.18 16.28 9.84
C PRO A 142 -13.62 15.85 10.09
N ALA A 143 -14.31 16.56 11.00
CA ALA A 143 -15.76 16.40 11.14
C ALA A 143 -16.48 16.79 9.84
N LYS A 144 -17.49 16.01 9.46
CA LYS A 144 -18.29 16.22 8.26
C LYS A 144 -18.98 17.60 8.28
N LYS A 145 -18.87 18.33 7.17
CA LYS A 145 -19.59 19.56 6.82
C LYS A 145 -20.71 19.28 5.82
N ASP A 146 -21.65 20.19 5.66
CA ASP A 146 -22.77 20.03 4.72
C ASP A 146 -22.32 20.05 3.25
N THR A 147 -21.18 20.67 2.96
CA THR A 147 -20.55 20.68 1.63
C THR A 147 -19.91 19.35 1.24
N ASP A 148 -19.67 18.45 2.21
CA ASP A 148 -18.98 17.19 1.96
C ASP A 148 -19.91 16.19 1.26
N LYS A 149 -19.61 15.95 -0.03
CA LYS A 149 -20.38 15.03 -0.87
C LYS A 149 -20.16 13.55 -0.52
N GLN A 150 -19.01 13.22 0.07
CA GLN A 150 -18.57 11.87 0.43
C GLN A 150 -17.91 11.91 1.80
N TYR A 151 -18.27 10.99 2.70
CA TYR A 151 -17.74 10.95 4.07
C TYR A 151 -17.86 9.56 4.71
N LEU A 152 -17.05 9.28 5.72
CA LEU A 152 -17.17 8.08 6.56
C LEU A 152 -18.26 8.29 7.62
N SER A 153 -19.11 7.28 7.83
CA SER A 153 -20.18 7.30 8.83
C SER A 153 -20.04 6.12 9.77
N PHE A 154 -19.57 6.36 10.99
CA PHE A 154 -19.44 5.32 12.01
C PHE A 154 -20.77 5.07 12.71
N LYS A 155 -21.18 3.80 12.77
CA LYS A 155 -22.47 3.34 13.32
C LYS A 155 -22.25 2.18 14.28
N ARG A 156 -23.14 2.04 15.26
CA ARG A 156 -23.20 0.85 16.10
C ARG A 156 -23.87 -0.29 15.31
N SER A 157 -23.45 -1.52 15.53
CA SER A 157 -24.08 -2.72 14.97
C SER A 157 -24.26 -3.80 16.04
N ALA A 158 -25.31 -4.59 15.89
CA ALA A 158 -25.54 -5.78 16.69
C ALA A 158 -24.87 -7.04 16.11
N MET A 159 -24.46 -7.02 14.83
CA MET A 159 -23.98 -8.21 14.10
C MET A 159 -22.46 -8.40 14.14
N GLY A 160 -21.72 -7.35 14.49
CA GLY A 160 -20.26 -7.38 14.54
C GLY A 160 -19.64 -6.10 13.98
N CYS A 161 -18.39 -6.20 13.56
CA CYS A 161 -17.64 -5.14 12.90
C CYS A 161 -17.51 -5.48 11.42
N TYR A 162 -17.86 -4.54 10.56
CA TYR A 162 -17.78 -4.68 9.11
C TYR A 162 -17.82 -3.32 8.43
N SER A 163 -17.36 -3.30 7.19
CA SER A 163 -17.25 -2.10 6.38
C SER A 163 -17.44 -2.44 4.91
N TYR A 164 -17.73 -1.44 4.09
CA TYR A 164 -17.59 -1.62 2.64
C TYR A 164 -16.16 -1.29 2.22
N ASN A 165 -15.78 -1.78 1.04
CA ASN A 165 -14.49 -1.42 0.47
C ASN A 165 -14.51 -0.06 -0.25
N GLY A 166 -13.53 0.78 0.04
CA GLY A 166 -13.18 1.99 -0.73
C GLY A 166 -14.22 3.13 -0.75
N LYS A 167 -13.96 4.15 -1.58
CA LYS A 167 -14.75 5.39 -1.64
C LYS A 167 -16.14 5.16 -2.27
N PRO A 168 -17.23 5.69 -1.69
CA PRO A 168 -18.57 5.56 -2.27
C PRO A 168 -18.73 6.51 -3.46
N LYS A 169 -19.59 6.18 -4.45
CA LYS A 169 -19.90 7.10 -5.56
C LYS A 169 -20.43 8.46 -5.07
N SER A 170 -21.27 8.44 -4.03
CA SER A 170 -21.76 9.63 -3.34
C SER A 170 -22.24 9.28 -1.92
N GLY A 171 -22.38 10.29 -1.07
CA GLY A 171 -22.97 10.14 0.26
C GLY A 171 -22.06 9.45 1.28
N ARG A 172 -22.69 8.72 2.20
CA ARG A 172 -21.99 8.10 3.33
C ARG A 172 -21.39 6.76 2.95
N ARG A 173 -20.18 6.49 3.43
CA ARG A 173 -19.59 5.15 3.53
C ARG A 173 -19.70 4.70 4.98
N SER A 174 -20.64 3.81 5.26
CA SER A 174 -20.89 3.37 6.63
C SER A 174 -19.88 2.33 7.11
N ILE A 175 -19.38 2.54 8.32
CA ILE A 175 -18.54 1.60 9.07
C ILE A 175 -19.34 1.20 10.31
N TYR A 176 -19.46 -0.11 10.53
CA TYR A 176 -20.29 -0.67 11.58
C TYR A 176 -19.39 -1.27 12.67
N LEU A 177 -19.67 -0.93 13.92
CA LEU A 177 -18.86 -1.31 15.07
C LEU A 177 -19.72 -1.92 16.17
N ASN A 178 -19.25 -3.01 16.77
CA ASN A 178 -19.87 -3.66 17.92
C ASN A 178 -18.88 -3.71 19.09
N PHE A 179 -19.38 -3.65 20.32
CA PHE A 179 -18.56 -3.64 21.52
C PHE A 179 -17.63 -4.85 21.63
N GLU A 180 -18.10 -6.06 21.29
CA GLU A 180 -17.30 -7.29 21.40
C GLU A 180 -16.10 -7.28 20.46
N CYS A 181 -16.22 -6.63 19.30
CA CYS A 181 -15.15 -6.57 18.30
C CYS A 181 -14.30 -5.30 18.38
N SER A 182 -14.81 -4.16 18.86
CA SER A 182 -14.06 -2.88 18.85
C SER A 182 -14.01 -2.13 20.18
N GLY A 183 -14.77 -2.56 21.19
CA GLY A 183 -14.85 -1.90 22.50
C GLY A 183 -13.89 -2.44 23.56
N THR A 184 -13.24 -3.58 23.31
CA THR A 184 -12.33 -4.24 24.28
C THR A 184 -10.88 -3.80 24.12
N GLU A 185 -10.07 -3.93 25.18
CA GLU A 185 -8.64 -3.56 25.15
C GLU A 185 -7.83 -4.38 24.12
N GLU A 186 -8.16 -5.66 23.99
CA GLU A 186 -7.50 -6.58 23.05
C GLU A 186 -7.86 -6.30 21.58
N ARG A 187 -8.97 -5.60 21.35
CA ARG A 187 -9.48 -5.29 20.00
C ARG A 187 -9.71 -3.79 19.75
N LYS A 188 -9.06 -2.92 20.52
CA LYS A 188 -9.22 -1.46 20.41
C LYS A 188 -8.80 -0.89 19.05
N GLY A 189 -7.98 -1.63 18.30
CA GLY A 189 -7.58 -1.29 16.94
C GLY A 189 -8.59 -1.71 15.87
N GLU A 190 -9.63 -2.47 16.17
CA GLU A 190 -10.58 -2.99 15.17
C GLU A 190 -11.20 -1.88 14.29
N ALA A 191 -11.47 -0.70 14.86
CA ALA A 191 -11.93 0.43 14.06
C ALA A 191 -10.94 0.80 12.94
N ALA A 192 -9.63 0.60 13.16
CA ALA A 192 -8.60 0.87 12.16
C ALA A 192 -8.67 -0.13 11.00
N HIS A 193 -8.94 -1.40 11.29
CA HIS A 193 -9.18 -2.43 10.28
C HIS A 193 -10.35 -2.03 9.36
N GLN A 194 -11.48 -1.65 9.97
CA GLN A 194 -12.67 -1.25 9.23
C GLN A 194 -12.49 0.06 8.45
N ILE A 195 -11.68 1.00 8.98
CA ILE A 195 -11.27 2.21 8.27
C ILE A 195 -10.39 1.86 7.06
N LEU A 196 -9.43 0.93 7.21
CA LEU A 196 -8.57 0.50 6.10
C LEU A 196 -9.38 -0.16 4.97
N HIS A 197 -10.41 -0.96 5.28
CA HIS A 197 -11.37 -1.43 4.27
C HIS A 197 -12.09 -0.27 3.59
N ALA A 198 -12.63 0.67 4.34
CA ALA A 198 -13.29 1.85 3.77
C ALA A 198 -12.33 2.71 2.92
N MET A 199 -11.03 2.66 3.20
CA MET A 199 -9.97 3.28 2.40
C MET A 199 -9.57 2.44 1.18
N GLY A 200 -10.00 1.18 1.09
CA GLY A 200 -9.79 0.32 -0.08
C GLY A 200 -8.71 -0.74 0.09
N ARG A 201 -8.23 -0.99 1.32
CA ARG A 201 -7.32 -2.12 1.60
C ARG A 201 -8.12 -3.42 1.69
N TYR A 202 -7.57 -4.46 1.08
CA TYR A 202 -8.00 -5.84 1.26
C TYR A 202 -7.19 -6.49 2.37
N HIS A 203 -7.54 -7.74 2.70
CA HIS A 203 -6.83 -8.53 3.70
C HIS A 203 -5.39 -8.88 3.27
N GLU A 204 -4.46 -8.88 4.23
CA GLU A 204 -3.03 -9.15 4.00
C GLU A 204 -2.79 -10.58 3.49
N ASN A 205 -3.58 -11.55 3.96
CA ASN A 205 -3.51 -12.95 3.52
C ASN A 205 -4.07 -13.20 2.10
N ASN A 206 -4.59 -12.16 1.44
CA ASN A 206 -5.08 -12.21 0.06
C ASN A 206 -4.08 -11.58 -0.93
N ARG A 207 -2.90 -11.17 -0.46
CA ARG A 207 -1.84 -10.63 -1.32
C ARG A 207 -1.41 -11.62 -2.43
N PRO A 208 -0.92 -11.12 -3.58
CA PRO A 208 -0.45 -11.97 -4.69
C PRO A 208 0.72 -12.87 -4.30
N ASP A 209 1.59 -12.39 -3.41
CA ASP A 209 2.83 -13.02 -2.92
C ASP A 209 2.63 -13.83 -1.62
N ARG A 210 1.39 -13.97 -1.11
CA ARG A 210 1.14 -14.58 0.21
C ARG A 210 1.64 -16.02 0.33
N ASP A 211 1.69 -16.78 -0.77
CA ASP A 211 2.10 -18.20 -0.78
C ASP A 211 3.58 -18.38 -0.39
N ASP A 212 4.40 -17.33 -0.44
CA ASP A 212 5.79 -17.34 0.04
C ASP A 212 5.86 -17.28 1.59
N PHE A 213 4.75 -16.97 2.25
CA PHE A 213 4.67 -16.67 3.68
C PHE A 213 3.74 -17.61 4.45
N ILE A 214 2.59 -17.97 3.85
CA ILE A 214 1.63 -18.89 4.46
C ILE A 214 1.17 -19.95 3.46
N SER A 215 0.89 -21.15 3.97
CA SER A 215 0.22 -22.23 3.23
C SER A 215 -1.19 -22.43 3.77
N ILE A 216 -2.20 -22.30 2.93
CA ILE A 216 -3.60 -22.51 3.33
C ILE A 216 -3.84 -23.98 3.66
N ALA A 217 -4.53 -24.24 4.77
CA ALA A 217 -4.85 -25.59 5.18
C ALA A 217 -5.91 -26.21 4.26
N SER A 218 -5.77 -27.49 3.92
CA SER A 218 -6.71 -28.20 3.06
C SER A 218 -8.11 -28.35 3.66
N ASP A 219 -8.22 -28.25 4.99
CA ASP A 219 -9.47 -28.31 5.74
C ASP A 219 -9.93 -26.93 6.26
N ASN A 220 -9.44 -25.85 5.63
CA ASN A 220 -9.93 -24.50 5.86
C ASN A 220 -11.44 -24.41 5.54
N THR A 221 -12.22 -23.87 6.47
CA THR A 221 -13.69 -23.83 6.37
C THR A 221 -14.23 -22.64 5.59
N CYS A 222 -13.39 -21.67 5.20
CA CYS A 222 -13.76 -20.48 4.43
C CYS A 222 -12.75 -20.21 3.28
N PRO A 223 -12.57 -21.13 2.33
CA PRO A 223 -11.51 -21.01 1.32
C PRO A 223 -11.60 -19.72 0.47
N SER A 224 -12.82 -19.21 0.25
CA SER A 224 -13.08 -17.94 -0.44
C SER A 224 -12.38 -16.75 0.22
N SER A 225 -12.38 -16.66 1.56
CA SER A 225 -11.71 -15.57 2.30
C SER A 225 -10.18 -15.57 2.17
N PHE A 226 -9.60 -16.60 1.54
CA PHE A 226 -8.16 -16.73 1.28
C PHE A 226 -7.82 -16.74 -0.22
N GLU A 227 -8.76 -16.35 -1.10
CA GLU A 227 -8.48 -16.19 -2.52
C GLU A 227 -7.52 -15.03 -2.78
N LYS A 228 -6.46 -15.26 -3.54
CA LYS A 228 -5.47 -14.23 -3.84
C LYS A 228 -6.02 -13.18 -4.79
N HIS A 229 -5.66 -11.93 -4.55
CA HIS A 229 -5.80 -10.85 -5.49
C HIS A 229 -4.50 -10.71 -6.29
N SER A 230 -4.38 -11.44 -7.41
CA SER A 230 -3.13 -11.50 -8.20
C SER A 230 -2.68 -10.15 -8.74
N ASP A 231 -3.64 -9.27 -9.07
CA ASP A 231 -3.37 -7.99 -9.72
C ASP A 231 -3.16 -6.84 -8.69
N ALA A 232 -3.17 -7.14 -7.39
CA ALA A 232 -3.00 -6.12 -6.35
C ALA A 232 -1.54 -5.66 -6.23
N LEU A 233 -1.34 -4.35 -6.07
CA LEU A 233 -0.01 -3.79 -5.80
C LEU A 233 0.40 -4.05 -4.35
N THR A 234 1.61 -4.58 -4.16
CA THR A 234 2.24 -4.73 -2.83
C THR A 234 2.96 -3.46 -2.39
N TYR A 235 3.14 -2.49 -3.31
CA TYR A 235 3.90 -1.26 -3.08
C TYR A 235 5.34 -1.49 -2.59
N HIS A 236 5.91 -2.67 -2.89
CA HIS A 236 7.21 -3.12 -2.38
C HIS A 236 7.28 -3.16 -0.84
N ILE A 237 6.13 -3.26 -0.17
CA ILE A 237 6.06 -3.43 1.29
C ILE A 237 5.98 -4.94 1.58
N GLY A 238 6.91 -5.44 2.39
CA GLY A 238 6.98 -6.85 2.76
C GLY A 238 5.71 -7.37 3.45
N TYR A 239 5.49 -8.68 3.39
CA TYR A 239 4.34 -9.34 4.03
C TYR A 239 4.38 -9.18 5.56
N ASP A 240 3.26 -8.74 6.16
CA ASP A 240 3.18 -8.48 7.59
C ASP A 240 2.18 -9.38 8.31
N TYR A 241 2.69 -10.43 8.96
CA TYR A 241 1.88 -11.31 9.80
C TYR A 241 1.11 -10.58 10.91
N TYR A 242 1.63 -9.46 11.40
CA TYR A 242 1.06 -8.68 12.49
C TYR A 242 0.22 -7.49 11.99
N SER A 243 0.02 -7.38 10.67
CA SER A 243 -0.90 -6.41 10.10
C SER A 243 -2.27 -6.57 10.71
N ILE A 244 -2.92 -5.44 10.97
CA ILE A 244 -4.30 -5.43 11.40
C ILE A 244 -5.23 -5.99 10.30
N MET A 245 -4.80 -5.97 9.04
CA MET A 245 -5.52 -6.54 7.89
C MET A 245 -5.26 -8.03 7.68
N HIS A 246 -4.46 -8.68 8.53
CA HIS A 246 -4.24 -10.13 8.43
C HIS A 246 -5.31 -10.90 9.23
N HIS A 247 -5.79 -12.02 8.70
CA HIS A 247 -6.65 -12.94 9.45
C HIS A 247 -5.91 -13.65 10.61
N ASN A 248 -6.63 -13.96 11.68
CA ASN A 248 -6.08 -14.82 12.73
C ASN A 248 -5.91 -16.26 12.18
N PRO A 249 -4.82 -16.97 12.52
CA PRO A 249 -4.61 -18.38 12.15
C PRO A 249 -5.76 -19.33 12.48
N ARG A 250 -6.69 -19.01 13.37
CA ARG A 250 -7.84 -19.85 13.73
C ARG A 250 -9.18 -19.42 13.14
N GLN A 251 -9.23 -18.29 12.42
CA GLN A 251 -10.49 -17.68 12.00
C GLN A 251 -11.41 -18.61 11.20
N CYS A 252 -10.81 -19.46 10.35
CA CYS A 252 -11.49 -20.48 9.54
C CYS A 252 -10.89 -21.87 9.72
N SER A 253 -10.43 -22.14 10.95
CA SER A 253 -9.99 -23.48 11.32
C SER A 253 -11.18 -24.42 11.45
N ALA A 254 -11.04 -25.65 10.95
CA ALA A 254 -11.99 -26.72 11.26
C ALA A 254 -12.12 -26.87 12.79
N CYS A 255 -13.33 -27.18 13.26
CA CYS A 255 -13.68 -27.34 14.67
C CYS A 255 -12.98 -28.56 15.29
N SER A 256 -11.68 -28.46 15.53
CA SER A 256 -10.82 -29.47 16.16
C SER A 256 -9.67 -28.76 16.87
N ILE A 257 -9.36 -29.20 18.08
CA ILE A 257 -8.30 -28.61 18.91
C ILE A 257 -6.97 -28.69 18.15
N GLY A 258 -6.29 -27.56 18.00
CA GLY A 258 -4.96 -27.49 17.40
C GLY A 258 -4.90 -27.29 15.89
N ARG A 259 -6.04 -27.12 15.20
CA ARG A 259 -6.06 -26.80 13.76
C ARG A 259 -6.03 -25.30 13.48
N SER A 260 -5.47 -24.94 12.33
CA SER A 260 -5.30 -23.56 11.85
C SER A 260 -5.81 -23.47 10.42
N SER A 261 -6.37 -22.32 10.03
CA SER A 261 -6.81 -22.02 8.66
C SER A 261 -5.64 -22.01 7.66
N PHE A 262 -4.42 -21.78 8.16
CA PHE A 262 -3.17 -21.75 7.40
C PHE A 262 -1.97 -22.04 8.29
N THR A 263 -0.86 -22.46 7.67
CA THR A 263 0.45 -22.67 8.29
C THR A 263 1.37 -21.50 7.97
N ILE A 264 2.14 -21.04 8.95
CA ILE A 264 3.14 -19.98 8.79
C ILE A 264 4.46 -20.63 8.34
N LEU A 265 5.03 -20.18 7.23
CA LEU A 265 6.24 -20.76 6.65
C LEU A 265 7.54 -20.20 7.25
N LYS A 266 7.49 -19.00 7.85
CA LYS A 266 8.65 -18.34 8.45
C LYS A 266 8.80 -18.64 9.94
N THR A 267 10.01 -18.93 10.39
CA THR A 267 10.34 -19.13 11.81
C THR A 267 10.34 -17.81 12.59
N GLY A 268 10.11 -17.86 13.90
CA GLY A 268 10.18 -16.68 14.78
C GLY A 268 8.92 -15.79 14.77
N ILE A 269 7.85 -16.24 14.11
CA ILE A 269 6.55 -15.56 14.15
C ILE A 269 5.75 -16.00 15.38
N THR A 270 5.28 -15.03 16.17
CA THR A 270 4.45 -15.29 17.35
C THR A 270 3.02 -15.58 16.90
N TYR A 271 2.65 -16.85 16.90
CA TYR A 271 1.35 -17.35 16.40
C TYR A 271 0.13 -16.55 16.90
N ASN A 272 0.05 -16.25 18.20
CA ASN A 272 -1.09 -15.55 18.79
C ASN A 272 -1.15 -14.05 18.46
N SER A 273 -0.08 -13.50 17.88
CA SER A 273 -0.01 -12.10 17.48
C SER A 273 -0.37 -11.90 16.01
N VAL A 274 -0.45 -12.99 15.22
CA VAL A 274 -0.81 -12.90 13.81
C VAL A 274 -2.24 -12.40 13.65
N GLY A 275 -2.42 -11.36 12.85
CA GLY A 275 -3.72 -10.69 12.70
C GLY A 275 -4.21 -10.01 13.97
N GLN A 276 -3.31 -9.48 14.82
CA GLN A 276 -3.68 -8.72 16.01
C GLN A 276 -4.67 -7.58 15.69
N ARG A 277 -5.49 -7.20 16.68
CA ARG A 277 -6.51 -6.13 16.56
C ARG A 277 -6.29 -4.99 17.56
N LYS A 278 -5.05 -4.77 17.99
CA LYS A 278 -4.67 -3.77 19.01
C LYS A 278 -4.29 -2.42 18.41
N ALA A 279 -3.53 -2.41 17.30
CA ALA A 279 -3.01 -1.19 16.70
C ALA A 279 -2.63 -1.39 15.23
N LEU A 280 -2.39 -0.30 14.50
CA LEU A 280 -1.77 -0.36 13.17
C LEU A 280 -0.32 -0.86 13.27
N SER A 281 0.05 -1.80 12.42
CA SER A 281 1.45 -2.20 12.24
C SER A 281 2.25 -1.14 11.47
N LYS A 282 3.58 -1.27 11.46
CA LYS A 282 4.45 -0.41 10.62
C LYS A 282 4.08 -0.54 9.14
N SER A 283 3.75 -1.75 8.69
CA SER A 283 3.39 -2.02 7.29
C SER A 283 2.02 -1.46 6.96
N ASP A 284 1.06 -1.48 7.89
CA ASP A 284 -0.25 -0.82 7.69
C ASP A 284 -0.08 0.68 7.44
N ILE A 285 0.76 1.34 8.26
CA ILE A 285 1.10 2.76 8.11
C ILE A 285 1.82 3.02 6.79
N ALA A 286 2.76 2.16 6.40
CA ALA A 286 3.49 2.27 5.15
C ALA A 286 2.55 2.17 3.94
N HIS A 287 1.59 1.23 3.96
CA HIS A 287 0.59 1.11 2.90
C HIS A 287 -0.30 2.35 2.80
N VAL A 288 -0.77 2.88 3.94
CA VAL A 288 -1.56 4.13 3.93
C VAL A 288 -0.73 5.28 3.34
N LYS A 289 0.55 5.39 3.70
CA LYS A 289 1.44 6.41 3.14
C LYS A 289 1.62 6.23 1.63
N ALA A 290 1.93 5.02 1.17
CA ALA A 290 2.12 4.74 -0.25
C ALA A 290 0.88 5.06 -1.11
N VAL A 291 -0.32 4.93 -0.54
CA VAL A 291 -1.58 5.11 -1.28
C VAL A 291 -2.13 6.53 -1.19
N PHE A 292 -2.08 7.17 -0.02
CA PHE A 292 -2.81 8.41 0.30
C PHE A 292 -1.92 9.61 0.60
N CYS A 293 -0.65 9.36 0.88
CA CYS A 293 0.33 10.41 0.98
C CYS A 293 1.03 10.40 -0.37
N PRO A 294 0.50 11.08 -1.41
CA PRO A 294 1.27 11.30 -2.62
C PRO A 294 2.61 11.77 -2.12
N SER A 295 3.61 10.93 -2.38
CA SER A 295 4.87 10.96 -1.70
C SER A 295 5.31 12.41 -1.73
N MET A 296 5.79 12.95 -0.60
CA MET A 296 6.71 14.03 -0.81
C MET A 296 7.78 13.42 -1.73
N MET A 297 7.86 13.93 -2.94
CA MET A 297 8.73 13.40 -3.98
C MET A 297 9.76 14.47 -4.19
N MET A 298 11.00 14.06 -4.32
CA MET A 298 12.05 14.98 -4.73
C MET A 298 12.37 14.68 -6.19
N ARG A 299 12.74 15.71 -6.92
CA ARG A 299 13.31 15.58 -8.26
C ARG A 299 14.34 16.67 -8.49
N LEU A 300 15.26 16.38 -9.40
CA LEU A 300 16.16 17.38 -9.96
C LEU A 300 15.60 17.82 -11.31
N VAL A 301 15.48 19.13 -11.50
CA VAL A 301 14.96 19.72 -12.74
C VAL A 301 15.99 20.66 -13.34
N GLY A 302 16.20 20.55 -14.65
CA GLY A 302 17.37 21.13 -15.30
C GLY A 302 18.61 20.30 -15.00
N GLY A 303 19.78 20.84 -15.30
CA GLY A 303 21.06 20.13 -15.19
C GLY A 303 21.45 19.30 -16.42
N GLU A 304 22.62 18.68 -16.35
CA GLU A 304 23.24 17.93 -17.45
C GLU A 304 22.73 16.49 -17.58
N GLY A 305 22.07 15.96 -16.54
CA GLY A 305 21.52 14.60 -16.51
C GLY A 305 20.73 14.36 -15.24
N SER A 306 20.37 13.10 -14.96
CA SER A 306 19.55 12.75 -13.77
C SER A 306 20.25 12.95 -12.42
N TYR A 307 21.56 13.24 -12.43
CA TYR A 307 22.41 13.46 -11.26
C TYR A 307 22.56 14.93 -10.88
N GLU A 308 22.03 15.88 -11.66
CA GLU A 308 22.22 17.31 -11.40
C GLU A 308 20.95 18.10 -11.70
N GLY A 309 20.66 19.12 -10.90
CA GLY A 309 19.64 20.10 -11.23
C GLY A 309 19.13 20.86 -10.01
N ARG A 310 18.16 21.74 -10.25
CA ARG A 310 17.42 22.40 -9.17
C ARG A 310 16.59 21.37 -8.42
N LEU A 311 16.67 21.39 -7.09
CA LEU A 311 15.88 20.53 -6.24
C LEU A 311 14.45 21.04 -6.11
N GLU A 312 13.48 20.20 -6.48
CA GLU A 312 12.06 20.44 -6.24
C GLU A 312 11.47 19.35 -5.36
N VAL A 313 10.58 19.76 -4.45
CA VAL A 313 9.82 18.89 -3.55
C VAL A 313 8.35 18.99 -3.93
N ASN A 314 7.71 17.84 -4.13
CA ASN A 314 6.27 17.75 -4.22
C ASN A 314 5.71 17.77 -2.78
N ASP A 315 4.89 18.74 -2.44
CA ASP A 315 4.16 18.78 -1.17
C ASP A 315 2.70 19.01 -1.52
N ASP A 316 1.88 17.98 -1.35
CA ASP A 316 0.46 17.99 -1.70
C ASP A 316 0.18 18.25 -3.18
N GLU A 317 0.84 17.51 -4.07
CA GLU A 317 0.71 17.61 -5.53
C GLU A 317 1.22 18.94 -6.13
N VAL A 318 1.75 19.83 -5.30
CA VAL A 318 2.39 21.08 -5.73
C VAL A 318 3.91 20.92 -5.69
N TRP A 319 4.56 21.11 -6.83
CA TRP A 319 6.01 21.19 -6.91
C TRP A 319 6.49 22.56 -6.44
N ALA A 320 7.41 22.55 -5.48
CA ALA A 320 8.01 23.73 -4.89
C ALA A 320 9.54 23.61 -4.88
N SER A 321 10.25 24.72 -5.06
CA SER A 321 11.71 24.75 -5.00
C SER A 321 12.19 24.78 -3.54
N VAL A 322 13.41 24.34 -3.30
CA VAL A 322 14.04 24.41 -1.97
C VAL A 322 14.98 25.60 -1.90
N CYS A 323 14.95 26.31 -0.77
CA CYS A 323 15.78 27.48 -0.53
C CYS A 323 17.25 27.10 -0.23
N SER A 324 18.20 27.75 -0.91
CA SER A 324 19.65 27.53 -0.75
C SER A 324 20.22 27.92 0.60
N SER A 325 19.67 28.93 1.30
CA SER A 325 20.23 29.38 2.58
C SER A 325 19.96 28.44 3.75
N SER A 326 19.08 27.46 3.56
CA SER A 326 18.63 26.47 4.55
C SER A 326 18.99 25.03 4.16
N PHE A 327 19.93 24.86 3.23
CA PHE A 327 20.23 23.56 2.64
C PHE A 327 21.74 23.35 2.55
N ASN A 328 22.24 22.30 3.19
CA ASN A 328 23.66 21.98 3.22
C ASN A 328 23.95 20.57 2.68
N THR A 329 25.20 20.13 2.79
CA THR A 329 25.68 18.84 2.27
C THR A 329 25.04 17.64 2.95
N ASN A 330 24.60 17.73 4.19
CA ASN A 330 23.92 16.63 4.89
C ASN A 330 22.54 16.38 4.31
N GLU A 331 21.72 17.43 4.10
CA GLU A 331 20.45 17.27 3.39
C GLU A 331 20.69 16.77 1.98
N ALA A 332 21.65 17.35 1.26
CA ALA A 332 21.98 16.94 -0.10
C ALA A 332 22.39 15.46 -0.20
N SER A 333 23.19 14.97 0.75
CA SER A 333 23.60 13.55 0.83
C SER A 333 22.39 12.64 0.94
N VAL A 334 21.48 12.94 1.87
CA VAL A 334 20.24 12.17 2.07
C VAL A 334 19.37 12.23 0.81
N VAL A 335 19.25 13.40 0.17
CA VAL A 335 18.47 13.57 -1.06
C VAL A 335 19.08 12.78 -2.22
N CYS A 336 20.41 12.85 -2.43
CA CYS A 336 21.07 12.10 -3.49
C CYS A 336 20.87 10.60 -3.33
N ARG A 337 21.05 10.06 -2.11
CA ARG A 337 20.79 8.65 -1.82
C ARG A 337 19.32 8.28 -2.02
N TYR A 338 18.40 9.14 -1.60
CA TYR A 338 16.96 8.95 -1.82
C TYR A 338 16.59 8.92 -3.31
N LEU A 339 17.30 9.67 -4.15
CA LEU A 339 17.12 9.68 -5.61
C LEU A 339 17.87 8.56 -6.35
N GLY A 340 18.50 7.62 -5.62
CA GLY A 340 19.22 6.48 -6.18
C GLY A 340 20.69 6.75 -6.53
N HIS A 341 21.25 7.89 -6.14
CA HIS A 341 22.65 8.22 -6.36
C HIS A 341 23.55 7.84 -5.18
N PRO A 342 24.84 7.50 -5.38
CA PRO A 342 25.73 7.10 -4.29
C PRO A 342 25.85 8.12 -3.15
N ASN A 343 26.08 9.40 -3.49
CA ASN A 343 26.21 10.50 -2.53
C ASN A 343 26.14 11.86 -3.24
N VAL A 344 26.17 12.95 -2.47
CA VAL A 344 26.33 14.32 -2.98
C VAL A 344 27.77 14.58 -3.41
N GLN A 345 27.91 15.25 -4.56
CA GLN A 345 29.17 15.80 -5.05
C GLN A 345 29.26 17.31 -4.76
N ASP A 346 28.17 18.06 -4.98
CA ASP A 346 28.16 19.51 -4.84
C ASP A 346 26.77 20.07 -4.50
N VAL A 347 26.74 21.24 -3.85
CA VAL A 347 25.53 21.99 -3.48
C VAL A 347 25.76 23.46 -3.78
N TYR A 348 24.92 24.05 -4.62
CA TYR A 348 25.14 25.41 -5.10
C TYR A 348 23.82 26.13 -5.45
N SER A 349 23.88 27.44 -5.73
CA SER A 349 22.68 28.21 -6.11
C SER A 349 22.23 27.84 -7.52
N ALA A 350 20.93 27.61 -7.72
CA ALA A 350 20.37 27.34 -9.04
C ALA A 350 20.63 28.46 -10.07
N GLU A 351 20.92 29.68 -9.62
CA GLU A 351 21.32 30.82 -10.48
C GLU A 351 22.71 30.64 -11.10
N GLU A 352 23.55 29.78 -10.52
CA GLU A 352 24.90 29.44 -11.03
C GLU A 352 24.86 28.32 -12.08
N MET A 353 23.71 27.68 -12.30
CA MET A 353 23.56 26.66 -13.34
C MET A 353 23.77 27.27 -14.74
N PRO A 354 24.40 26.55 -15.68
CA PRO A 354 24.55 27.00 -17.05
C PRO A 354 23.20 27.37 -17.67
N ALA A 355 23.11 28.52 -18.36
CA ALA A 355 21.86 29.05 -18.89
C ALA A 355 21.10 28.07 -19.81
N ARG A 356 21.82 27.17 -20.50
CA ARG A 356 21.23 26.10 -21.34
C ARG A 356 20.42 25.06 -20.55
N PHE A 357 20.69 24.94 -19.25
CA PHE A 357 20.06 24.01 -18.33
C PHE A 357 19.15 24.73 -17.32
N ALA A 358 19.07 26.05 -17.39
CA ALA A 358 18.22 26.85 -16.53
C ALA A 358 16.74 26.64 -16.87
N VAL A 359 15.94 26.33 -15.86
CA VAL A 359 14.49 26.14 -16.04
C VAL A 359 13.79 27.49 -15.91
N SER A 360 12.98 27.87 -16.89
CA SER A 360 12.34 29.19 -16.98
C SER A 360 11.23 29.45 -15.97
N GLN A 361 10.71 28.41 -15.30
CA GLN A 361 9.63 28.54 -14.33
C GLN A 361 10.20 28.68 -12.91
N ARG A 362 9.92 29.83 -12.28
CA ARG A 362 10.03 29.98 -10.82
C ARG A 362 8.84 29.28 -10.18
N THR A 363 9.10 28.21 -9.43
CA THR A 363 8.11 27.54 -8.58
C THR A 363 7.97 28.29 -7.26
N ALA A 364 6.88 28.04 -6.52
CA ALA A 364 6.80 28.53 -5.15
C ALA A 364 7.94 27.93 -4.31
N VAL A 365 8.52 28.71 -3.39
CA VAL A 365 9.53 28.18 -2.47
C VAL A 365 8.83 27.36 -1.39
N TRP A 366 9.33 26.16 -1.14
CA TRP A 366 8.78 25.25 -0.15
C TRP A 366 8.90 25.84 1.25
N SER A 367 7.80 25.78 2.01
CA SER A 367 7.65 26.50 3.29
C SER A 367 8.16 25.74 4.52
N LYS A 368 8.71 24.54 4.33
CA LYS A 368 9.21 23.65 5.38
C LYS A 368 10.71 23.46 5.20
N GLU A 369 11.45 23.61 6.28
CA GLU A 369 12.88 23.30 6.34
C GLU A 369 13.02 21.89 6.92
N PHE A 370 14.02 21.16 6.46
CA PHE A 370 14.37 19.88 7.05
C PHE A 370 15.87 19.89 7.35
N GLU A 371 16.20 19.52 8.58
CA GLU A 371 17.57 19.41 9.06
C GLU A 371 17.91 17.93 9.18
N CYS A 372 18.84 17.48 8.34
CA CYS A 372 19.33 16.11 8.31
C CYS A 372 20.67 16.00 9.05
N THR A 373 20.86 14.89 9.74
CA THR A 373 22.15 14.46 10.29
C THR A 373 23.09 13.96 9.18
N GLY A 374 22.53 13.49 8.06
CA GLY A 374 23.26 12.99 6.89
C GLY A 374 23.14 11.48 6.69
N ASP A 375 22.72 10.75 7.74
CA ASP A 375 22.61 9.29 7.78
C ASP A 375 21.16 8.81 7.58
N GLU A 376 20.19 9.72 7.46
CA GLU A 376 18.81 9.35 7.24
C GLU A 376 18.64 8.56 5.93
N VAL A 377 17.79 7.53 5.95
CA VAL A 377 17.44 6.77 4.73
C VAL A 377 16.42 7.53 3.88
N ASN A 378 15.67 8.46 4.49
CA ASN A 378 14.61 9.19 3.82
C ASN A 378 14.61 10.68 4.25
N PRO A 379 14.69 11.64 3.31
CA PRO A 379 14.79 13.07 3.62
C PRO A 379 13.57 13.61 4.36
N PHE A 380 12.43 12.93 4.30
CA PHE A 380 11.20 13.31 5.00
C PHE A 380 11.15 12.87 6.46
N THR A 381 12.15 12.10 6.90
CA THR A 381 12.35 11.70 8.30
C THR A 381 13.29 12.64 9.05
N CYS A 382 13.97 13.54 8.32
CA CYS A 382 14.77 14.61 8.91
C CYS A 382 13.90 15.54 9.76
N THR A 383 14.53 16.22 10.72
CA THR A 383 13.81 17.06 11.68
C THR A 383 13.19 18.25 10.95
N LYS A 384 11.87 18.43 11.08
CA LYS A 384 11.14 19.49 10.38
C LYS A 384 11.13 20.79 11.18
N ASN A 385 11.63 21.85 10.58
CA ASN A 385 11.63 23.20 11.13
C ASN A 385 10.84 24.17 10.24
N LYS A 386 10.45 25.32 10.80
CA LYS A 386 9.83 26.40 10.01
C LYS A 386 10.92 27.25 9.37
N VAL A 387 10.84 27.44 8.04
CA VAL A 387 11.75 28.31 7.29
C VAL A 387 11.71 29.72 7.86
N LYS A 388 12.88 30.30 8.16
CA LYS A 388 12.99 31.63 8.79
C LYS A 388 12.56 32.80 7.89
N SER A 389 12.57 32.65 6.55
CA SER A 389 11.90 33.56 5.60
C SER A 389 11.94 33.00 4.17
N ALA A 390 10.78 32.63 3.60
CA ALA A 390 10.67 32.10 2.23
C ALA A 390 10.55 33.18 1.13
N SER A 391 10.55 34.48 1.48
CA SER A 391 10.17 35.55 0.55
C SER A 391 11.31 36.13 -0.30
N LYS A 392 12.58 35.79 -0.01
CA LYS A 392 13.77 36.22 -0.78
C LYS A 392 14.88 35.17 -0.68
N CYS A 393 14.70 34.02 -1.29
CA CYS A 393 15.73 32.99 -1.34
C CYS A 393 15.95 32.50 -2.78
N ASN A 394 17.20 32.22 -3.12
CA ASN A 394 17.55 31.55 -4.35
C ASN A 394 17.29 30.05 -4.19
N ASP A 395 16.82 29.43 -5.27
CA ASP A 395 16.60 27.99 -5.29
C ASP A 395 17.95 27.25 -5.17
N VAL A 396 17.96 26.11 -4.49
CA VAL A 396 19.13 25.23 -4.40
C VAL A 396 19.19 24.29 -5.60
N ALA A 397 20.40 24.10 -6.12
CA ALA A 397 20.73 23.02 -7.03
C ALA A 397 21.72 22.07 -6.34
N ILE A 398 21.60 20.79 -6.67
CA ILE A 398 22.53 19.76 -6.18
C ILE A 398 23.11 18.99 -7.35
N ARG A 399 24.37 18.58 -7.20
CA ARG A 399 25.02 17.60 -8.07
C ARG A 399 25.34 16.37 -7.23
N CYS A 400 24.75 15.24 -7.60
CA CYS A 400 25.04 13.94 -7.03
C CYS A 400 26.16 13.25 -7.83
N PHE A 401 26.83 12.27 -7.21
CA PHE A 401 27.65 11.35 -7.98
C PHE A 401 26.79 10.56 -8.96
N LYS A 402 27.30 10.36 -10.18
CA LYS A 402 26.63 9.55 -11.20
C LYS A 402 26.44 8.13 -10.68
N ALA A 403 25.25 7.60 -10.88
CA ALA A 403 24.88 6.24 -10.49
C ALA A 403 25.05 5.20 -11.61
N ALA A 404 25.68 5.60 -12.72
CA ALA A 404 26.27 4.70 -13.71
C ALA A 404 27.70 5.17 -14.01
N ARG A 405 28.57 4.21 -14.35
CA ARG A 405 29.95 4.48 -14.74
C ARG A 405 30.46 3.46 -15.75
N PHE A 406 31.45 3.88 -16.52
CA PHE A 406 32.30 2.97 -17.29
C PHE A 406 33.48 2.51 -16.44
N ILE A 407 33.78 1.21 -16.51
CA ILE A 407 34.97 0.61 -15.95
C ILE A 407 35.92 0.24 -17.09
N ASP A 408 37.22 0.50 -16.88
CA ASP A 408 38.36 0.08 -17.70
C ASP A 408 38.47 0.66 -19.13
N GLU A 409 37.77 1.73 -19.50
CA GLU A 409 37.88 2.39 -20.83
C GLU A 409 37.64 3.93 -20.78
N ASN A 410 37.42 4.57 -21.94
CA ASN A 410 37.31 6.02 -22.15
C ASN A 410 36.04 6.65 -21.54
N ASP A 411 35.94 7.98 -21.51
CA ASP A 411 34.82 8.70 -20.89
C ASP A 411 33.44 8.37 -21.51
N ASP A 412 33.38 7.93 -22.77
CA ASP A 412 32.15 7.69 -23.56
C ASP A 412 31.88 6.22 -23.89
N SER A 413 32.76 5.31 -23.48
CA SER A 413 32.67 3.89 -23.81
C SER A 413 33.36 3.01 -22.78
N GLY A 414 32.76 1.88 -22.45
CA GLY A 414 33.37 0.88 -21.58
C GLY A 414 32.39 -0.12 -20.98
N ARG A 415 32.87 -0.91 -20.03
CA ARG A 415 32.03 -1.85 -19.26
C ARG A 415 31.11 -1.06 -18.34
N LEU A 416 29.81 -1.31 -18.42
CA LEU A 416 28.81 -0.59 -17.63
C LEU A 416 28.68 -1.20 -16.23
N GLU A 417 28.87 -0.35 -15.21
CA GLU A 417 28.42 -0.62 -13.84
C GLU A 417 27.35 0.39 -13.42
N VAL A 418 26.40 -0.09 -12.62
CA VAL A 418 25.29 0.70 -12.10
C VAL A 418 25.28 0.61 -10.58
N PHE A 419 25.06 1.74 -9.93
CA PHE A 419 24.86 1.80 -8.49
C PHE A 419 23.40 1.50 -8.17
N HIS A 420 23.13 0.39 -7.49
CA HIS A 420 21.79 0.04 -7.02
C HIS A 420 21.90 -0.82 -5.76
N GLU A 421 20.89 -0.79 -4.90
CA GLU A 421 20.92 -1.46 -3.58
C GLU A 421 22.19 -1.12 -2.76
N GLU A 422 22.63 0.14 -2.81
CA GLU A 422 23.82 0.66 -2.11
C GLU A 422 25.16 0.01 -2.51
N LYS A 423 25.22 -0.68 -3.66
CA LYS A 423 26.43 -1.31 -4.20
C LYS A 423 26.60 -1.01 -5.69
N TRP A 424 27.83 -1.08 -6.17
CA TRP A 424 28.11 -1.14 -7.60
C TRP A 424 27.90 -2.57 -8.08
N ASP A 425 27.10 -2.71 -9.12
CA ASP A 425 26.78 -4.00 -9.72
C ASP A 425 27.06 -3.99 -11.23
N SER A 426 27.46 -5.14 -11.73
CA SER A 426 27.65 -5.36 -13.17
C SER A 426 26.31 -5.63 -13.83
N VAL A 427 26.13 -5.08 -15.03
CA VAL A 427 24.87 -5.23 -15.76
C VAL A 427 24.89 -6.51 -16.60
N CYS A 428 23.85 -7.34 -16.44
CA CYS A 428 23.66 -8.54 -17.24
C CYS A 428 23.32 -8.18 -18.67
N SER A 429 24.03 -8.79 -19.63
CA SER A 429 23.76 -8.60 -21.06
C SER A 429 22.51 -9.29 -21.57
N HIS A 430 21.95 -10.24 -20.82
CA HIS A 430 20.73 -10.91 -21.22
C HIS A 430 19.57 -9.91 -21.25
N ASN A 431 18.86 -9.82 -22.38
CA ASN A 431 17.78 -8.85 -22.63
C ASN A 431 18.16 -7.37 -22.47
N PHE A 432 19.45 -7.03 -22.38
CA PHE A 432 19.89 -5.63 -22.36
C PHE A 432 19.87 -5.04 -23.77
N GLY A 433 18.80 -4.30 -24.08
CA GLY A 433 18.55 -3.74 -25.40
C GLY A 433 18.83 -2.24 -25.49
N ARG A 434 18.34 -1.64 -26.57
CA ARG A 434 18.52 -0.21 -26.84
C ARG A 434 17.81 0.69 -25.83
N LYS A 435 16.73 0.22 -25.20
CA LYS A 435 15.97 1.00 -24.21
C LYS A 435 16.80 1.16 -22.93
N GLU A 436 17.31 0.06 -22.41
CA GLU A 436 18.16 0.00 -21.23
C GLU A 436 19.46 0.79 -21.48
N ALA A 437 20.07 0.60 -22.65
CA ALA A 437 21.26 1.33 -23.07
C ALA A 437 21.05 2.86 -23.09
N ASN A 438 19.92 3.33 -23.61
CA ASN A 438 19.60 4.76 -23.62
C ASN A 438 19.37 5.31 -22.21
N VAL A 439 18.72 4.55 -21.32
CA VAL A 439 18.56 4.94 -19.91
C VAL A 439 19.94 5.09 -19.25
N ALA A 440 20.83 4.10 -19.41
CA ALA A 440 22.19 4.13 -18.87
C ALA A 440 23.02 5.32 -19.38
N CYS A 441 22.97 5.62 -20.68
CA CYS A 441 23.67 6.78 -21.24
C CYS A 441 23.17 8.10 -20.64
N ARG A 442 21.84 8.27 -20.48
CA ARG A 442 21.26 9.46 -19.83
C ARG A 442 21.67 9.60 -18.36
N MET A 443 21.77 8.49 -17.63
CA MET A 443 22.26 8.49 -16.25
C MET A 443 23.70 9.03 -16.14
N MET A 444 24.49 8.91 -17.21
CA MET A 444 25.86 9.41 -17.29
C MET A 444 26.00 10.80 -17.94
N GLY A 445 24.90 11.41 -18.38
CA GLY A 445 24.89 12.73 -19.02
C GLY A 445 25.00 12.72 -20.55
N TYR A 446 24.87 11.55 -21.19
CA TYR A 446 24.85 11.40 -22.65
C TYR A 446 23.43 11.40 -23.21
N SER A 447 23.26 11.81 -24.48
CA SER A 447 21.93 11.90 -25.10
C SER A 447 21.37 10.55 -25.53
N SER A 448 22.22 9.62 -25.98
CA SER A 448 21.77 8.29 -26.43
C SER A 448 22.90 7.27 -26.50
N ALA A 449 22.52 5.99 -26.58
CA ALA A 449 23.42 4.89 -26.85
C ALA A 449 23.67 4.73 -28.35
N VAL A 450 24.95 4.58 -28.71
CA VAL A 450 25.41 4.25 -30.06
C VAL A 450 25.49 2.75 -30.24
N GLU A 451 26.07 2.06 -29.25
CA GLU A 451 26.37 0.64 -29.34
C GLU A 451 26.27 -0.01 -27.96
N ALA A 452 25.68 -1.20 -27.89
CA ALA A 452 25.70 -2.05 -26.69
C ALA A 452 26.07 -3.47 -27.13
N TYR A 453 27.10 -4.04 -26.52
CA TYR A 453 27.65 -5.35 -26.90
C TYR A 453 28.17 -6.11 -25.69
N THR A 454 28.50 -7.38 -25.91
CA THR A 454 29.03 -8.29 -24.88
C THR A 454 30.46 -8.69 -25.24
N ASP A 455 31.42 -8.46 -24.36
CA ASP A 455 32.75 -9.07 -24.48
C ASP A 455 32.87 -10.26 -23.52
N ARG A 456 32.86 -11.48 -24.08
CA ARG A 456 33.00 -12.72 -23.31
C ARG A 456 34.45 -13.00 -22.89
N TYR A 457 35.44 -12.32 -23.48
CA TYR A 457 36.86 -12.64 -23.26
C TYR A 457 37.41 -12.06 -21.96
N ASN A 458 36.83 -10.96 -21.46
CA ASN A 458 37.23 -10.25 -20.23
C ASN A 458 36.29 -10.48 -19.03
N ASP A 459 35.33 -11.38 -19.16
CA ASP A 459 34.20 -11.54 -18.23
C ASP A 459 34.52 -12.43 -17.00
N ALA A 460 35.71 -13.04 -16.98
CA ALA A 460 36.11 -14.05 -16.00
C ALA A 460 36.62 -13.48 -14.66
N ALA A 461 36.72 -12.15 -14.50
CA ALA A 461 37.43 -11.56 -13.38
C ALA A 461 36.56 -10.92 -12.29
N HIS A 462 35.31 -10.53 -12.53
CA HIS A 462 34.58 -9.68 -11.57
C HIS A 462 33.06 -9.98 -11.48
N SER A 463 32.60 -10.20 -10.24
CA SER A 463 31.23 -10.41 -9.73
C SER A 463 30.52 -11.74 -10.03
N GLU A 464 30.14 -12.46 -8.97
CA GLU A 464 29.32 -13.69 -9.00
C GLU A 464 27.81 -13.39 -9.15
N SER A 465 27.40 -12.12 -9.07
CA SER A 465 26.00 -11.66 -9.23
C SER A 465 25.96 -10.51 -10.23
N ARG A 466 24.98 -10.51 -11.15
CA ARG A 466 24.72 -9.43 -12.12
C ARG A 466 23.22 -9.18 -12.15
N SER A 467 22.83 -7.92 -12.30
CA SER A 467 21.42 -7.56 -12.41
C SER A 467 20.99 -7.44 -13.88
N GLN A 468 19.92 -8.13 -14.25
CA GLN A 468 19.22 -7.95 -15.51
C GLN A 468 18.19 -6.84 -15.34
N PHE A 469 18.13 -5.89 -16.28
CA PHE A 469 17.17 -4.79 -16.28
C PHE A 469 16.28 -4.87 -17.53
N THR A 470 15.00 -4.52 -17.39
CA THR A 470 14.02 -4.46 -18.48
C THR A 470 13.21 -3.18 -18.37
N CYS A 471 13.44 -2.26 -19.30
CA CYS A 471 12.97 -0.88 -19.28
C CYS A 471 11.93 -0.61 -20.37
N LYS A 472 11.11 0.42 -20.15
CA LYS A 472 10.19 1.00 -21.13
C LYS A 472 10.91 2.00 -22.05
N GLY A 473 11.94 2.68 -21.52
CA GLY A 473 12.86 3.58 -22.21
C GLY A 473 12.78 5.04 -21.77
N ASP A 474 11.79 5.41 -20.95
CA ASP A 474 11.54 6.74 -20.40
C ASP A 474 11.97 6.90 -18.94
N GLU A 475 12.52 5.84 -18.33
CA GLU A 475 13.05 5.86 -16.98
C GLU A 475 14.26 6.80 -16.83
N ASN A 476 14.44 7.36 -15.62
CA ASN A 476 15.58 8.21 -15.28
C ASN A 476 16.76 7.41 -14.72
N HIS A 477 16.48 6.23 -14.17
CA HIS A 477 17.46 5.31 -13.60
C HIS A 477 17.17 3.86 -14.01
N LEU A 478 18.20 3.03 -14.18
CA LEU A 478 18.01 1.60 -14.47
C LEU A 478 17.32 0.85 -13.31
N SER A 479 17.49 1.32 -12.08
CA SER A 479 16.78 0.75 -10.91
C SER A 479 15.27 1.04 -10.91
N ASP A 480 14.78 1.96 -11.74
CA ASP A 480 13.35 2.21 -11.92
C ASP A 480 12.70 1.18 -12.87
N CYS A 481 13.53 0.43 -13.60
CA CYS A 481 13.11 -0.64 -14.50
C CYS A 481 12.81 -1.93 -13.71
N GLU A 482 12.16 -2.90 -14.36
CA GLU A 482 12.04 -4.25 -13.79
C GLU A 482 13.43 -4.90 -13.76
N TYR A 483 13.81 -5.53 -12.64
CA TYR A 483 15.12 -6.16 -12.51
C TYR A 483 15.12 -7.49 -11.76
N THR A 484 16.11 -8.34 -12.06
CA THR A 484 16.38 -9.62 -11.39
C THR A 484 17.88 -9.79 -11.15
N HIS A 485 18.26 -10.41 -10.03
CA HIS A 485 19.66 -10.73 -9.69
C HIS A 485 20.15 -12.05 -10.30
N ASP A 486 19.50 -12.51 -11.37
CA ASP A 486 19.81 -13.77 -12.04
C ASP A 486 20.23 -13.50 -13.48
N CYS A 487 21.43 -13.97 -13.84
CA CYS A 487 22.02 -13.78 -15.16
C CYS A 487 22.60 -15.10 -15.70
N PRO A 488 21.75 -16.10 -15.98
CA PRO A 488 22.22 -17.43 -16.38
C PRO A 488 22.81 -17.38 -17.79
N GLY A 489 24.15 -17.43 -17.87
CA GLY A 489 24.90 -17.46 -19.14
C GLY A 489 25.04 -16.11 -19.85
N GLY A 490 24.62 -15.01 -19.23
CA GLY A 490 24.83 -13.66 -19.73
C GLY A 490 26.17 -13.08 -19.22
N GLY A 491 26.88 -12.37 -20.10
CA GLY A 491 28.09 -11.65 -19.71
C GLY A 491 27.85 -10.21 -19.32
N SER A 492 28.91 -9.47 -19.00
CA SER A 492 28.86 -8.04 -18.73
C SER A 492 28.53 -7.21 -19.97
N VAL A 493 27.79 -6.11 -19.79
CA VAL A 493 27.47 -5.16 -20.86
C VAL A 493 28.61 -4.17 -21.06
N PHE A 494 29.01 -3.99 -22.32
CA PHE A 494 29.82 -2.86 -22.79
C PHE A 494 28.93 -1.92 -23.58
N LEU A 495 29.09 -0.62 -23.34
CA LEU A 495 28.20 0.41 -23.86
C LEU A 495 29.03 1.58 -24.37
N LYS A 496 28.62 2.14 -25.51
CA LYS A 496 29.14 3.39 -26.06
C LYS A 496 28.02 4.41 -26.21
N CYS A 497 28.24 5.61 -25.68
CA CYS A 497 27.28 6.70 -25.68
C CYS A 497 27.71 7.86 -26.60
N THR A 498 26.77 8.73 -26.94
CA THR A 498 27.01 9.99 -27.67
C THR A 498 26.18 11.12 -27.08
N ASN A 499 26.62 12.35 -27.31
CA ASN A 499 25.84 13.57 -27.12
C ASN A 499 25.04 13.92 -28.37
#